data_AF-A0AAJ0G7W9-F1
#
_entry.id   AF-A0AAJ0G7W9-F1
#
_cell.length_a   1.000
_cell.length_b   1.000
_cell.length_c   1.000
_cell.angle_alpha   90.00
_cell.angle_beta   90.00
_cell.angle_gamma   90.00
#
_symmetry.space_group_name_H-M   'P 1'
#
loop_
_entity.id
_entity.type
_entity.pdbx_description
1 polymer ?
#
loop_
_entity_poly.entity_id
_entity_poly.type
_entity_poly.pdbx_seq_one_letter_code
_entity_poly.pdbx_strand_id
1 'polypeptide(L)'
;MHDPHWLTEQFNESCREAVSYPVNLVYPEAYEQELYSYVQQLDTREHELFCIESKTAVEFLELDDEVEGFRNTTVYTYGELDDQLRLASQNPDPMSRYVFVNAPNARDRLKVDREMFARILTYHQVMPSYLDLVFAFGKQEHPKDFHFCGFRADSRLDNDAPKLELRERRRSGRELRMCYSLRSVESVESQRHWPWSIRQCAVYHAYDVETELATWIVIKANKVIRNRIKSIVDNRTPSVQNSFALEYPALPNRPWTLIT
;
A
#
# COMPACT_ATOMS: atom_id res chain seq x y z
N MET A 1 28.30 2.23 -14.41
CA MET A 1 27.72 0.95 -13.95
C MET A 1 28.04 0.87 -12.46
N HIS A 2 27.09 1.19 -11.61
CA HIS A 2 27.30 1.16 -10.15
C HIS A 2 27.36 -0.31 -9.68
N ASP A 3 28.20 -0.59 -8.69
CA ASP A 3 28.34 -1.92 -8.10
C ASP A 3 27.00 -2.36 -7.46
N PRO A 4 26.42 -3.51 -7.85
CA PRO A 4 25.19 -4.04 -7.27
C PRO A 4 25.24 -4.17 -5.74
N HIS A 5 26.43 -4.40 -5.17
CA HIS A 5 26.61 -4.54 -3.73
C HIS A 5 26.33 -3.23 -2.98
N TRP A 6 26.67 -2.08 -3.58
CA TRP A 6 26.47 -0.77 -2.96
C TRP A 6 24.98 -0.39 -2.84
N LEU A 7 24.16 -0.71 -3.84
CA LEU A 7 22.71 -0.46 -3.77
C LEU A 7 22.03 -1.29 -2.67
N THR A 8 22.43 -2.55 -2.55
CA THR A 8 21.96 -3.43 -1.46
C THR A 8 22.34 -2.87 -0.09
N GLU A 9 23.57 -2.36 0.05
CA GLU A 9 24.02 -1.73 1.29
C GLU A 9 23.23 -0.45 1.61
N GLN A 10 23.02 0.44 0.63
CA GLN A 10 22.19 1.63 0.80
C GLN A 10 20.75 1.30 1.18
N PHE A 11 20.15 0.29 0.56
CA PHE A 11 18.81 -0.17 0.91
C PHE A 11 18.76 -0.72 2.34
N ASN A 12 19.75 -1.51 2.73
CA ASN A 12 19.82 -2.06 4.08
C ASN A 12 20.01 -0.94 5.13
N GLU A 13 20.83 0.07 4.83
CA GLU A 13 20.99 1.24 5.69
C GLU A 13 19.70 2.04 5.82
N SER A 14 19.05 2.32 4.67
CA SER A 14 17.71 2.93 4.61
C SER A 14 16.74 2.16 5.52
N CYS A 15 16.70 0.84 5.44
CA CYS A 15 15.86 0.01 6.31
C CYS A 15 16.24 0.15 7.79
N ARG A 16 17.52 0.10 8.16
CA ARG A 16 17.98 0.29 9.56
C ARG A 16 17.51 1.63 10.13
N GLU A 17 17.50 2.67 9.31
CA GLU A 17 17.06 4.02 9.69
C GLU A 17 15.56 4.27 9.44
N ALA A 18 14.74 3.22 9.32
CA ALA A 18 13.31 3.31 8.98
C ALA A 18 12.51 4.35 9.76
N VAL A 19 12.82 4.58 11.04
CA VAL A 19 12.14 5.58 11.90
C VAL A 19 12.21 6.99 11.30
N SER A 20 13.29 7.31 10.57
CA SER A 20 13.50 8.61 9.93
C SER A 20 12.77 8.80 8.60
N TYR A 21 11.93 7.83 8.18
CA TYR A 21 11.09 7.96 7.00
C TYR A 21 10.29 9.28 6.99
N PRO A 22 10.27 10.02 5.86
CA PRO A 22 10.77 9.63 4.52
C PRO A 22 12.22 10.04 4.18
N VAL A 23 13.01 10.57 5.11
CA VAL A 23 14.35 11.13 4.81
C VAL A 23 15.37 10.04 4.43
N ASN A 24 15.22 8.83 4.97
CA ASN A 24 16.08 7.68 4.68
C ASN A 24 15.84 6.99 3.33
N LEU A 25 14.90 7.46 2.50
CA LEU A 25 14.67 6.83 1.19
C LEU A 25 15.94 6.91 0.34
N VAL A 26 16.23 5.85 -0.44
CA VAL A 26 17.44 5.82 -1.28
C VAL A 26 17.36 6.85 -2.40
N TYR A 27 16.18 6.97 -3.00
CA TYR A 27 15.88 7.96 -4.04
C TYR A 27 14.57 8.66 -3.69
N PRO A 28 14.59 9.65 -2.77
CA PRO A 28 13.41 10.42 -2.43
C PRO A 28 13.04 11.35 -3.59
N GLU A 29 11.76 11.42 -3.91
CA GLU A 29 11.22 12.26 -5.01
C GLU A 29 10.62 13.56 -4.49
N ALA A 30 11.31 14.16 -3.53
CA ALA A 30 10.89 15.39 -2.88
C ALA A 30 12.12 16.16 -2.43
N TYR A 31 11.96 17.47 -2.27
CA TYR A 31 13.01 18.31 -1.71
C TYR A 31 13.22 18.00 -0.23
N GLU A 32 14.44 18.19 0.26
CA GLU A 32 14.81 17.93 1.64
C GLU A 32 13.88 18.65 2.64
N GLN A 33 13.51 19.91 2.38
CA GLN A 33 12.58 20.63 3.26
C GLN A 33 11.18 19.97 3.32
N GLU A 34 10.71 19.43 2.19
CA GLU A 34 9.44 18.73 2.11
C GLU A 34 9.50 17.41 2.91
N LEU A 35 10.58 16.65 2.78
CA LEU A 35 10.81 15.42 3.57
C LEU A 35 10.81 15.71 5.08
N TYR A 36 11.51 16.75 5.52
CA TYR A 36 11.51 17.15 6.93
C TYR A 36 10.13 17.62 7.41
N SER A 37 9.37 18.31 6.55
CA SER A 37 7.99 18.68 6.87
C SER A 37 7.10 17.45 7.12
N TYR A 38 7.34 16.35 6.38
CA TYR A 38 6.64 15.08 6.58
C TYR A 38 7.03 14.41 7.90
N VAL A 39 8.32 14.39 8.24
CA VAL A 39 8.78 13.89 9.55
C VAL A 39 8.11 14.65 10.68
N GLN A 40 8.16 15.99 10.64
CA GLN A 40 7.55 16.84 11.66
C GLN A 40 6.04 16.59 11.80
N GLN A 41 5.33 16.40 10.69
CA GLN A 41 3.91 16.08 10.71
C GLN A 41 3.62 14.70 11.30
N LEU A 42 4.43 13.68 10.98
CA LEU A 42 4.31 12.34 11.56
C LEU A 42 4.51 12.39 13.07
N ASP A 43 5.53 13.09 13.55
CA ASP A 43 5.86 13.20 14.97
C ASP A 43 4.77 13.98 15.73
N THR A 44 4.34 15.12 15.17
CA THR A 44 3.28 15.95 15.78
C THR A 44 1.97 15.17 15.91
N ARG A 45 1.65 14.34 14.91
CA ARG A 45 0.38 13.62 14.83
C ARG A 45 0.47 12.17 15.30
N GLU A 46 1.60 11.72 15.82
CA GLU A 46 1.83 10.31 16.14
C GLU A 46 0.72 9.74 17.02
N HIS A 47 0.43 10.43 18.12
CA HIS A 47 -0.61 10.05 19.07
C HIS A 47 -2.04 10.18 18.52
N GLU A 48 -2.26 10.92 17.43
CA GLU A 48 -3.57 10.93 16.75
C GLU A 48 -3.64 9.82 15.70
N LEU A 49 -2.56 9.54 14.99
CA LEU A 49 -2.55 8.70 13.81
C LEU A 49 -2.36 7.22 14.15
N PHE A 50 -1.47 6.91 15.09
CA PHE A 50 -0.99 5.56 15.37
C PHE A 50 -1.46 5.02 16.72
N CYS A 51 -1.59 3.70 16.82
CA CYS A 51 -1.84 3.02 18.08
C CYS A 51 -0.51 2.66 18.77
N ILE A 52 -0.61 2.15 20.00
CA ILE A 52 0.54 1.55 20.70
C ILE A 52 0.75 0.12 20.18
N GLU A 53 1.99 -0.39 20.28
CA GLU A 53 2.38 -1.70 19.74
C GLU A 53 1.42 -2.84 20.11
N SER A 54 0.99 -2.90 21.38
CA SER A 54 0.05 -3.93 21.87
C SER A 54 -1.35 -3.93 21.23
N LYS A 55 -1.65 -2.94 20.38
CA LYS A 55 -2.90 -2.81 19.63
C LYS A 55 -2.68 -2.83 18.12
N THR A 56 -1.46 -3.10 17.66
CA THR A 56 -1.16 -3.19 16.24
C THR A 56 -1.76 -4.48 15.66
N ALA A 57 -2.09 -4.45 14.39
CA ALA A 57 -2.54 -5.60 13.62
C ALA A 57 -2.44 -5.21 12.14
N VAL A 58 -1.28 -5.47 11.56
CA VAL A 58 -1.02 -5.24 10.13
C VAL A 58 -1.25 -6.55 9.40
N GLU A 59 -2.13 -6.55 8.41
CA GLU A 59 -2.44 -7.76 7.66
C GLU A 59 -1.68 -7.79 6.33
N PHE A 60 -1.09 -8.94 6.02
CA PHE A 60 -0.43 -9.22 4.77
C PHE A 60 -1.25 -10.25 3.99
N LEU A 61 -1.42 -10.01 2.69
CA LEU A 61 -1.94 -10.99 1.74
C LEU A 61 -0.92 -11.11 0.61
N GLU A 62 -0.27 -12.27 0.51
CA GLU A 62 0.91 -12.47 -0.34
C GLU A 62 0.72 -13.64 -1.30
N LEU A 63 1.23 -13.50 -2.52
CA LEU A 63 1.37 -14.59 -3.48
C LEU A 63 2.86 -14.87 -3.68
N ASP A 64 3.29 -16.07 -3.31
CA ASP A 64 4.65 -16.58 -3.52
C ASP A 64 4.64 -17.59 -4.67
N ASP A 65 5.77 -17.75 -5.36
CA ASP A 65 5.93 -18.74 -6.45
C ASP A 65 5.70 -20.18 -5.97
N GLU A 66 6.05 -20.46 -4.71
CA GLU A 66 6.15 -21.81 -4.17
C GLU A 66 4.84 -22.32 -3.55
N VAL A 67 3.87 -21.44 -3.33
CA VAL A 67 2.63 -21.75 -2.61
C VAL A 67 1.44 -21.58 -3.56
N GLU A 68 0.56 -22.57 -3.61
CA GLU A 68 -0.71 -22.43 -4.34
C GLU A 68 -1.61 -21.41 -3.64
N GLY A 69 -1.82 -20.28 -4.31
CA GLY A 69 -2.73 -19.23 -3.88
C GLY A 69 -2.11 -18.25 -2.88
N PHE A 70 -2.96 -17.38 -2.33
CA PHE A 70 -2.49 -16.30 -1.47
C PHE A 70 -2.44 -16.71 0.00
N ARG A 71 -1.34 -16.38 0.66
CA ARG A 71 -1.13 -16.53 2.09
C ARG A 71 -1.58 -15.27 2.82
N ASN A 72 -2.42 -15.43 3.85
CA ASN A 72 -2.89 -14.34 4.69
C ASN A 72 -2.26 -14.42 6.09
N THR A 73 -1.52 -13.39 6.47
CA THR A 73 -0.80 -13.30 7.75
C THR A 73 -1.17 -12.01 8.47
N THR A 74 -1.14 -12.00 9.79
CA THR A 74 -1.30 -10.78 10.59
C THR A 74 -0.14 -10.66 11.55
N VAL A 75 0.44 -9.46 11.57
CA VAL A 75 1.63 -9.09 12.34
C VAL A 75 1.22 -8.11 13.43
N TYR A 76 1.73 -8.34 14.65
CA TYR A 76 1.37 -7.61 15.87
C TYR A 76 2.57 -6.97 16.58
N THR A 77 3.80 -7.22 16.12
CA THR A 77 5.00 -6.65 16.73
C THR A 77 6.00 -6.23 15.66
N TYR A 78 6.96 -5.38 16.05
CA TYR A 78 8.04 -4.98 15.16
C TYR A 78 8.91 -6.16 14.70
N GLY A 79 9.20 -7.13 15.60
CA GLY A 79 9.98 -8.32 15.25
C GLY A 79 9.28 -9.22 14.22
N GLU A 80 7.98 -9.49 14.42
CA GLU A 80 7.18 -10.24 13.44
C GLU A 80 7.11 -9.53 12.08
N LEU A 81 7.12 -8.18 12.08
CA LEU A 81 7.13 -7.40 10.84
C LEU A 81 8.43 -7.59 10.07
N ASP A 82 9.57 -7.55 10.76
CA ASP A 82 10.88 -7.74 10.13
C ASP A 82 11.02 -9.12 9.49
N ASP A 83 10.53 -10.16 10.18
CA ASP A 83 10.49 -11.52 9.65
C ASP A 83 9.57 -11.60 8.42
N GLN A 84 8.38 -10.99 8.49
CA GLN A 84 7.41 -10.98 7.40
C GLN A 84 7.91 -10.20 6.17
N LEU A 85 8.67 -9.12 6.38
CA LEU A 85 9.33 -8.36 5.32
C LEU A 85 10.62 -9.04 4.82
N ARG A 86 11.00 -10.22 5.35
CA ARG A 86 12.16 -11.00 4.89
C ARG A 86 13.47 -10.21 4.96
N LEU A 87 13.60 -9.31 5.92
CA LEU A 87 14.73 -8.38 6.00
C LEU A 87 16.07 -9.08 6.28
N ALA A 88 16.04 -10.08 7.17
CA ALA A 88 17.20 -10.93 7.48
C ALA A 88 17.29 -12.19 6.59
N SER A 89 16.31 -12.40 5.72
CA SER A 89 16.25 -13.58 4.85
C SER A 89 16.83 -13.29 3.47
N GLN A 90 17.44 -14.31 2.85
CA GLN A 90 17.82 -14.29 1.44
C GLN A 90 16.64 -14.65 0.52
N ASN A 91 15.45 -14.87 1.08
CA ASN A 91 14.27 -15.16 0.28
C ASN A 91 13.86 -13.94 -0.53
N PRO A 92 13.51 -14.13 -1.82
CA PRO A 92 13.04 -13.04 -2.66
C PRO A 92 11.70 -12.48 -2.16
N ASP A 93 11.32 -11.30 -2.65
CA ASP A 93 9.99 -10.76 -2.39
C ASP A 93 8.89 -11.63 -3.04
N PRO A 94 7.70 -11.72 -2.42
CA PRO A 94 6.54 -12.37 -3.02
C PRO A 94 6.11 -11.65 -4.31
N MET A 95 5.60 -12.38 -5.30
CA MET A 95 5.09 -11.83 -6.57
C MET A 95 4.06 -10.73 -6.36
N SER A 96 3.17 -10.93 -5.38
CA SER A 96 2.13 -9.97 -5.03
C SER A 96 2.11 -9.79 -3.52
N ARG A 97 2.08 -8.55 -3.05
CA ARG A 97 1.94 -8.23 -1.62
C ARG A 97 0.92 -7.14 -1.41
N TYR A 98 -0.10 -7.43 -0.63
CA TYR A 98 -1.00 -6.42 -0.08
C TYR A 98 -0.71 -6.26 1.41
N VAL A 99 -0.50 -5.01 1.83
CA VAL A 99 -0.37 -4.62 3.23
C VAL A 99 -1.60 -3.81 3.61
N PHE A 100 -2.41 -4.33 4.53
CA PHE A 100 -3.60 -3.65 5.02
C PHE A 100 -3.35 -3.08 6.41
N VAL A 101 -3.48 -1.75 6.51
CA VAL A 101 -3.42 -1.02 7.78
C VAL A 101 -4.83 -0.56 8.13
N ASN A 102 -5.48 -1.28 9.04
CA ASN A 102 -6.89 -1.05 9.37
C ASN A 102 -7.07 -0.10 10.55
N ALA A 103 -8.29 0.39 10.76
CA ALA A 103 -8.71 1.08 11.98
C ALA A 103 -10.10 0.58 12.39
N PRO A 104 -10.45 0.53 13.70
CA PRO A 104 -11.77 0.03 14.11
C PRO A 104 -12.93 0.85 13.54
N ASN A 105 -12.78 2.17 13.39
CA ASN A 105 -13.73 3.01 12.66
C ASN A 105 -13.04 4.15 11.87
N ALA A 106 -13.83 4.94 11.13
CA ALA A 106 -13.34 6.01 10.25
C ALA A 106 -12.55 7.12 10.97
N ARG A 107 -12.74 7.29 12.27
CA ARG A 107 -12.11 8.32 13.11
C ARG A 107 -11.21 7.74 14.19
N ASP A 108 -10.88 6.45 14.13
CA ASP A 108 -9.90 5.86 15.04
C ASP A 108 -8.48 5.91 14.46
N ARG A 109 -7.52 5.78 15.37
CA ARG A 109 -6.11 5.49 15.10
C ARG A 109 -5.96 4.26 14.22
N LEU A 110 -4.93 4.28 13.38
CA LEU A 110 -4.49 3.13 12.59
C LEU A 110 -3.96 2.04 13.54
N LYS A 111 -4.23 0.77 13.21
CA LYS A 111 -3.75 -0.41 13.93
C LYS A 111 -2.30 -0.74 13.56
N VAL A 112 -1.45 0.26 13.66
CA VAL A 112 -0.01 0.20 13.46
C VAL A 112 0.60 1.29 14.34
N ASP A 113 1.77 1.04 14.90
CA ASP A 113 2.54 2.06 15.58
C ASP A 113 3.41 2.85 14.59
N ARG A 114 4.09 3.90 15.08
CA ARG A 114 4.92 4.78 14.27
C ARG A 114 6.08 4.07 13.59
N GLU A 115 6.74 3.17 14.31
CA GLU A 115 7.96 2.49 13.85
C GLU A 115 7.64 1.42 12.79
N MET A 116 6.65 0.58 13.06
CA MET A 116 6.15 -0.41 12.11
C MET A 116 5.66 0.24 10.82
N PHE A 117 4.94 1.37 10.92
CA PHE A 117 4.48 2.10 9.75
C PHE A 117 5.65 2.61 8.92
N ALA A 118 6.63 3.26 9.56
CA ALA A 118 7.83 3.75 8.91
C ALA A 118 8.63 2.62 8.25
N ARG A 119 8.73 1.47 8.91
CA ARG A 119 9.41 0.26 8.43
C ARG A 119 8.75 -0.30 7.17
N ILE A 120 7.42 -0.39 7.13
CA ILE A 120 6.67 -0.80 5.95
C ILE A 120 6.95 0.16 4.78
N LEU A 121 6.81 1.47 5.01
CA LEU A 121 6.98 2.46 3.94
C LEU A 121 8.43 2.52 3.43
N THR A 122 9.40 2.41 4.34
CA THR A 122 10.83 2.34 4.00
C THR A 122 11.16 1.09 3.21
N TYR A 123 10.73 -0.09 3.66
CA TYR A 123 11.04 -1.35 2.98
C TYR A 123 10.55 -1.36 1.54
N HIS A 124 9.38 -0.77 1.30
CA HIS A 124 8.76 -0.65 -0.02
C HIS A 124 9.15 0.63 -0.78
N GLN A 125 10.07 1.44 -0.23
CA GLN A 125 10.54 2.72 -0.80
C GLN A 125 9.37 3.60 -1.29
N VAL A 126 8.34 3.69 -0.45
CA VAL A 126 7.08 4.37 -0.76
C VAL A 126 7.32 5.87 -0.93
N MET A 127 6.77 6.45 -2.00
CA MET A 127 6.89 7.88 -2.26
C MET A 127 6.42 8.74 -1.07
N PRO A 128 7.15 9.80 -0.67
CA PRO A 128 6.80 10.63 0.48
C PRO A 128 5.39 11.24 0.38
N SER A 129 4.98 11.63 -0.83
CA SER A 129 3.67 12.24 -1.12
C SER A 129 2.48 11.33 -0.81
N TYR A 130 2.70 10.04 -0.55
CA TYR A 130 1.66 9.17 0.00
C TYR A 130 1.15 9.68 1.36
N LEU A 131 2.02 10.30 2.17
CA LEU A 131 1.68 10.81 3.48
C LEU A 131 0.58 11.88 3.45
N ASP A 132 0.48 12.66 2.37
CA ASP A 132 -0.63 13.62 2.16
C ASP A 132 -2.00 12.93 2.28
N LEU A 133 -2.10 11.69 1.79
CA LEU A 133 -3.32 10.88 1.87
C LEU A 133 -3.49 10.23 3.24
N VAL A 134 -2.38 9.84 3.87
CA VAL A 134 -2.39 9.19 5.20
C VAL A 134 -2.84 10.15 6.28
N PHE A 135 -2.47 11.41 6.16
CA PHE A 135 -2.82 12.48 7.08
C PHE A 135 -4.32 12.77 7.14
N ALA A 136 -5.13 12.28 6.20
CA ALA A 136 -6.58 12.34 6.32
C ALA A 136 -7.16 11.39 7.41
N PHE A 137 -6.34 10.51 8.00
CA PHE A 137 -6.76 9.52 9.00
C PHE A 137 -6.31 9.86 10.43
N GLY A 138 -6.58 8.93 11.35
CA GLY A 138 -6.32 9.05 12.77
C GLY A 138 -7.54 9.44 13.59
N LYS A 139 -7.29 9.65 14.89
CA LYS A 139 -8.23 10.13 15.88
C LYS A 139 -8.65 11.56 15.53
N GLN A 140 -9.93 11.74 15.23
CA GLN A 140 -10.47 13.05 14.87
C GLN A 140 -11.88 13.24 15.47
N GLU A 141 -12.15 14.41 16.04
CA GLU A 141 -13.50 14.76 16.52
C GLU A 141 -14.42 15.16 15.34
N HIS A 142 -13.89 15.97 14.42
CA HIS A 142 -14.53 16.37 13.17
C HIS A 142 -13.71 15.88 11.97
N PRO A 143 -14.34 15.53 10.83
CA PRO A 143 -13.62 15.16 9.62
C PRO A 143 -12.72 16.33 9.19
N LYS A 144 -11.39 16.18 9.34
CA LYS A 144 -10.45 17.27 9.03
C LYS A 144 -10.32 17.54 7.53
N ASP A 145 -10.60 16.54 6.68
CA ASP A 145 -10.29 16.58 5.24
C ASP A 145 -11.39 16.02 4.32
N PHE A 146 -12.66 16.39 4.57
CA PHE A 146 -13.78 15.90 3.74
C PHE A 146 -13.64 16.26 2.25
N HIS A 147 -12.79 17.21 1.85
CA HIS A 147 -12.59 17.58 0.44
C HIS A 147 -11.29 17.07 -0.18
N PHE A 148 -10.40 16.45 0.60
CA PHE A 148 -9.09 16.04 0.10
C PHE A 148 -9.18 14.70 -0.64
N CYS A 149 -9.19 14.77 -1.97
CA CYS A 149 -8.88 13.64 -2.84
C CYS A 149 -7.52 13.91 -3.47
N GLY A 150 -6.66 12.90 -3.52
CA GLY A 150 -5.35 13.02 -4.15
C GLY A 150 -5.06 11.86 -5.08
N PHE A 151 -4.26 12.16 -6.09
CA PHE A 151 -3.60 11.20 -6.97
C PHE A 151 -2.18 11.70 -7.20
N ARG A 152 -1.22 10.80 -7.08
CA ARG A 152 0.18 10.99 -7.47
C ARG A 152 0.63 9.74 -8.21
N ALA A 153 1.46 9.92 -9.22
CA ALA A 153 2.07 8.83 -9.93
C ALA A 153 3.50 9.21 -10.29
N ASP A 154 4.35 8.20 -10.33
CA ASP A 154 5.72 8.28 -10.75
C ASP A 154 6.09 7.05 -11.60
N SER A 155 7.02 7.23 -12.52
CA SER A 155 7.48 6.20 -13.44
C SER A 155 9.00 6.18 -13.51
N ARG A 156 9.59 5.05 -13.14
CA ARG A 156 11.05 4.80 -13.23
C ARG A 156 11.41 3.89 -14.40
N LEU A 157 10.69 4.04 -15.51
CA LEU A 157 10.86 3.19 -16.68
C LEU A 157 12.01 3.64 -17.58
N ASP A 158 12.37 4.92 -17.53
CA ASP A 158 13.43 5.53 -18.33
C ASP A 158 14.81 4.94 -17.99
N ASN A 159 15.72 4.95 -18.97
CA ASN A 159 17.06 4.41 -18.77
C ASN A 159 17.90 5.26 -17.82
N ASP A 160 17.67 6.57 -17.80
CA ASP A 160 18.44 7.53 -17.01
C ASP A 160 17.83 7.80 -15.63
N ALA A 161 16.63 7.26 -15.35
CA ALA A 161 16.01 7.37 -14.04
C ALA A 161 16.84 6.61 -12.98
N PRO A 162 16.95 7.12 -11.74
CA PRO A 162 17.59 6.39 -10.66
C PRO A 162 16.82 5.10 -10.36
N LYS A 163 17.51 3.96 -10.41
CA LYS A 163 16.94 2.63 -10.21
C LYS A 163 17.54 1.99 -8.97
N LEU A 164 16.67 1.49 -8.10
CA LEU A 164 17.05 0.65 -6.98
C LEU A 164 16.93 -0.82 -7.40
N GLU A 165 17.95 -1.31 -8.10
CA GLU A 165 18.01 -2.69 -8.55
C GLU A 165 18.51 -3.59 -7.40
N LEU A 166 17.63 -4.45 -6.88
CA LEU A 166 17.93 -5.42 -5.82
C LEU A 166 17.64 -6.83 -6.35
N ARG A 167 18.58 -7.38 -7.12
CA ARG A 167 18.44 -8.68 -7.80
C ARG A 167 18.11 -9.82 -6.85
N GLU A 168 18.77 -9.85 -5.68
CA GLU A 168 18.56 -10.86 -4.65
C GLU A 168 17.12 -10.87 -4.13
N ARG A 169 16.42 -9.73 -4.23
CA ARG A 169 15.01 -9.57 -3.85
C ARG A 169 14.05 -9.50 -5.04
N ARG A 170 14.52 -9.77 -6.26
CA ARG A 170 13.73 -9.68 -7.52
C ARG A 170 13.16 -8.28 -7.79
N ARG A 171 13.85 -7.22 -7.39
CA ARG A 171 13.47 -5.85 -7.78
C ARG A 171 14.40 -5.36 -8.88
N SER A 172 13.86 -5.05 -10.05
CA SER A 172 14.63 -4.41 -11.13
C SER A 172 14.79 -2.91 -10.90
N GLY A 173 13.88 -2.32 -10.11
CA GLY A 173 13.80 -0.88 -9.90
C GLY A 173 13.11 -0.13 -11.06
N ARG A 174 12.62 -0.84 -12.08
CA ARG A 174 11.80 -0.28 -13.17
C ARG A 174 10.34 -0.38 -12.79
N GLU A 175 9.90 0.60 -12.02
CA GLU A 175 8.60 0.55 -11.37
C GLU A 175 7.65 1.63 -11.90
N LEU A 176 6.37 1.25 -11.99
CA LEU A 176 5.25 2.18 -12.02
C LEU A 176 4.71 2.31 -10.61
N ARG A 177 4.69 3.54 -10.08
CA ARG A 177 4.25 3.80 -8.71
C ARG A 177 3.16 4.84 -8.70
N MET A 178 2.17 4.67 -7.83
CA MET A 178 1.08 5.60 -7.70
C MET A 178 0.48 5.55 -6.31
N CYS A 179 -0.08 6.67 -5.87
CA CYS A 179 -0.92 6.70 -4.69
C CYS A 179 -2.18 7.51 -4.93
N TYR A 180 -3.28 7.09 -4.32
CA TYR A 180 -4.58 7.72 -4.52
C TYR A 180 -5.55 7.47 -3.37
N SER A 181 -6.48 8.39 -3.18
CA SER A 181 -7.59 8.23 -2.26
C SER A 181 -8.81 7.66 -2.98
N LEU A 182 -9.35 6.54 -2.52
CA LEU A 182 -10.63 6.01 -2.95
C LEU A 182 -11.73 6.40 -1.96
N ARG A 183 -12.89 6.76 -2.50
CA ARG A 183 -14.08 7.07 -1.71
C ARG A 183 -15.27 6.28 -2.21
N SER A 184 -16.09 5.79 -1.28
CA SER A 184 -17.30 5.03 -1.56
C SER A 184 -18.41 5.49 -0.64
N VAL A 185 -19.63 5.58 -1.18
CA VAL A 185 -20.83 5.81 -0.38
C VAL A 185 -21.41 4.45 0.01
N GLU A 186 -21.56 4.21 1.30
CA GLU A 186 -22.10 2.96 1.84
C GLU A 186 -23.36 3.23 2.65
N SER A 187 -24.36 2.35 2.50
CA SER A 187 -25.52 2.34 3.38
C SER A 187 -25.15 1.75 4.74
N VAL A 188 -25.57 2.42 5.80
CA VAL A 188 -25.38 2.06 7.21
C VAL A 188 -26.76 1.84 7.78
N GLU A 189 -27.14 0.58 7.93
CA GLU A 189 -28.48 0.16 8.39
C GLU A 189 -28.87 0.75 9.75
N SER A 190 -27.89 1.13 10.58
CA SER A 190 -28.13 1.72 11.90
C SER A 190 -28.57 3.18 11.88
N GLN A 191 -28.48 3.90 10.75
CA GLN A 191 -28.86 5.32 10.65
C GLN A 191 -30.16 5.50 9.84
N ARG A 192 -31.31 5.49 10.53
CA ARG A 192 -32.64 5.55 9.90
C ARG A 192 -32.95 6.83 9.12
N HIS A 193 -32.40 7.98 9.54
CA HIS A 193 -32.70 9.28 8.91
C HIS A 193 -31.69 9.70 7.83
N TRP A 194 -30.47 9.16 7.90
CA TRP A 194 -29.41 9.43 6.93
C TRP A 194 -28.53 8.18 6.82
N PRO A 195 -28.92 7.17 6.04
CA PRO A 195 -28.22 5.88 6.02
C PRO A 195 -26.89 5.95 5.30
N TRP A 196 -26.46 7.09 4.76
CA TRP A 196 -25.30 7.16 3.89
C TRP A 196 -24.04 7.59 4.66
N SER A 197 -23.00 6.76 4.59
CA SER A 197 -21.68 7.08 5.10
C SER A 197 -20.66 7.06 3.98
N ILE A 198 -19.84 8.12 3.90
CA ILE A 198 -18.70 8.15 2.98
C ILE A 198 -17.54 7.43 3.66
N ARG A 199 -17.09 6.34 3.05
CA ARG A 199 -15.85 5.66 3.40
C ARG A 199 -14.74 6.20 2.53
N GLN A 200 -13.56 6.31 3.13
CA GLN A 200 -12.34 6.69 2.43
C GLN A 200 -11.22 5.70 2.75
N CYS A 201 -10.38 5.46 1.77
CA CYS A 201 -9.21 4.60 1.83
C CYS A 201 -8.08 5.26 1.05
N ALA A 202 -6.86 5.21 1.57
CA ALA A 202 -5.67 5.60 0.82
C ALA A 202 -4.97 4.35 0.33
N VAL A 203 -4.55 4.39 -0.92
CA VAL A 203 -3.90 3.29 -1.60
C VAL A 203 -2.57 3.79 -2.13
N TYR A 204 -1.50 3.05 -1.84
CA TYR A 204 -0.26 3.08 -2.59
C TYR A 204 -0.17 1.79 -3.41
N HIS A 205 0.35 1.89 -4.63
CA HIS A 205 0.55 0.78 -5.54
C HIS A 205 1.87 0.96 -6.27
N ALA A 206 2.67 -0.11 -6.31
CA ALA A 206 3.89 -0.21 -7.10
C ALA A 206 3.86 -1.50 -7.94
N TYR A 207 4.32 -1.41 -9.18
CA TYR A 207 4.44 -2.54 -10.10
C TYR A 207 5.80 -2.49 -10.81
N ASP A 208 6.64 -3.50 -10.60
CA ASP A 208 7.89 -3.69 -11.32
C ASP A 208 7.60 -4.37 -12.66
N VAL A 209 7.91 -3.69 -13.77
CA VAL A 209 7.53 -4.18 -15.10
C VAL A 209 8.40 -5.33 -15.60
N GLU A 210 9.59 -5.53 -15.03
CA GLU A 210 10.50 -6.59 -15.46
C GLU A 210 10.31 -7.87 -14.65
N THR A 211 10.09 -7.73 -13.34
CA THR A 211 9.96 -8.87 -12.44
C THR A 211 8.52 -9.22 -12.08
N GLU A 212 7.56 -8.42 -12.57
CA GLU A 212 6.12 -8.56 -12.33
C GLU A 212 5.74 -8.47 -10.85
N LEU A 213 6.65 -7.98 -10.01
CA LEU A 213 6.38 -7.77 -8.59
C LEU A 213 5.38 -6.64 -8.41
N ALA A 214 4.36 -6.89 -7.60
CA ALA A 214 3.30 -5.94 -7.37
C ALA A 214 3.03 -5.75 -5.87
N THR A 215 3.07 -4.51 -5.41
CA THR A 215 2.85 -4.15 -4.00
C THR A 215 1.70 -3.17 -3.87
N TRP A 216 0.78 -3.44 -2.95
CA TRP A 216 -0.27 -2.52 -2.53
C TRP A 216 -0.16 -2.26 -1.03
N ILE A 217 -0.24 -1.00 -0.62
CA ILE A 217 -0.41 -0.62 0.78
C ILE A 217 -1.72 0.12 0.89
N VAL A 218 -2.62 -0.40 1.70
CA VAL A 218 -4.01 0.03 1.74
C VAL A 218 -4.37 0.44 3.16
N ILE A 219 -4.54 1.74 3.37
CA ILE A 219 -4.94 2.30 4.66
C ILE A 219 -6.44 2.38 4.74
N LYS A 220 -7.00 1.79 5.80
CA LYS A 220 -8.44 1.69 6.09
C LYS A 220 -9.23 1.07 4.94
N ALA A 221 -8.71 -0.01 4.36
CA ALA A 221 -9.57 -0.95 3.65
C ALA A 221 -10.67 -1.40 4.61
N ASN A 222 -11.93 -1.07 4.33
CA ASN A 222 -12.99 -1.71 5.09
C ASN A 222 -13.00 -3.22 4.77
N LYS A 223 -13.71 -3.99 5.61
CA LYS A 223 -13.87 -5.44 5.37
C LYS A 223 -14.40 -5.73 3.96
N VAL A 224 -15.16 -4.82 3.35
CA VAL A 224 -15.70 -4.98 2.00
C VAL A 224 -14.58 -4.98 0.94
N ILE A 225 -13.71 -3.96 0.91
CA ILE A 225 -12.60 -3.90 -0.06
C ILE A 225 -11.67 -5.10 0.13
N ARG A 226 -11.32 -5.40 1.38
CA ARG A 226 -10.51 -6.57 1.73
C ARG A 226 -11.14 -7.87 1.23
N ASN A 227 -12.42 -8.11 1.58
CA ASN A 227 -13.11 -9.33 1.21
C ASN A 227 -13.32 -9.43 -0.31
N ARG A 228 -13.50 -8.29 -1.01
CA ARG A 228 -13.56 -8.27 -2.47
C ARG A 228 -12.22 -8.68 -3.08
N ILE A 229 -11.11 -8.11 -2.63
CA ILE A 229 -9.77 -8.49 -3.08
C ILE A 229 -9.53 -9.98 -2.81
N LYS A 230 -9.80 -10.45 -1.58
CA LYS A 230 -9.69 -11.86 -1.22
C LYS A 230 -10.58 -12.75 -2.08
N SER A 231 -11.84 -12.39 -2.33
CA SER A 231 -12.74 -13.18 -3.16
C SER A 231 -12.30 -13.25 -4.63
N ILE A 232 -11.73 -12.17 -5.18
CA ILE A 232 -11.19 -12.16 -6.54
C ILE A 232 -9.97 -13.08 -6.63
N VAL A 233 -9.15 -13.05 -5.58
CA VAL A 233 -7.97 -13.88 -5.42
C VAL A 233 -8.33 -15.37 -5.27
N ASP A 234 -9.26 -15.71 -4.37
CA ASP A 234 -9.70 -17.08 -4.09
C ASP A 234 -10.44 -17.70 -5.30
N ASN A 235 -11.08 -16.88 -6.12
CA ASN A 235 -11.72 -17.32 -7.36
C ASN A 235 -10.72 -17.54 -8.52
N ARG A 236 -9.44 -17.18 -8.35
CA ARG A 236 -8.38 -17.42 -9.34
C ARG A 236 -7.58 -18.70 -9.09
N THR A 237 -7.90 -19.48 -8.05
CA THR A 237 -7.37 -20.84 -7.88
C THR A 237 -7.77 -21.72 -9.08
N PRO A 238 -6.84 -22.46 -9.71
CA PRO A 238 -6.91 -22.75 -11.15
C PRO A 238 -7.93 -23.84 -11.51
N SER A 239 -8.98 -23.41 -12.19
CA SER A 239 -9.64 -24.22 -13.23
C SER A 239 -9.80 -23.39 -14.50
N VAL A 240 -8.73 -22.72 -14.93
CA VAL A 240 -8.71 -22.12 -16.28
C VAL A 240 -7.41 -22.51 -16.96
N GLN A 241 -7.46 -23.71 -17.56
CA GLN A 241 -6.75 -23.95 -18.80
C GLN A 241 -7.12 -22.86 -19.80
N ASN A 242 -6.11 -22.29 -20.46
CA ASN A 242 -6.13 -21.64 -21.77
C ASN A 242 -7.42 -20.87 -22.15
N SER A 243 -7.38 -19.54 -22.07
CA SER A 243 -8.08 -18.68 -23.04
C SER A 243 -7.64 -17.22 -22.92
N PHE A 244 -6.43 -16.93 -23.43
CA PHE A 244 -6.13 -15.61 -24.00
C PHE A 244 -6.58 -15.52 -25.47
N ALA A 245 -7.69 -16.20 -25.81
CA ALA A 245 -8.43 -15.93 -27.03
C ALA A 245 -9.54 -14.94 -26.67
N LEU A 246 -9.31 -13.67 -27.04
CA LEU A 246 -10.35 -12.64 -27.04
C LEU A 246 -11.40 -13.03 -28.11
N GLU A 247 -12.43 -13.76 -27.71
CA GLU A 247 -13.71 -13.71 -28.41
C GLU A 247 -14.60 -12.71 -27.69
N TYR A 248 -14.76 -11.52 -28.28
CA TYR A 248 -15.80 -10.58 -27.90
C TYR A 248 -17.15 -11.14 -28.34
N PRO A 249 -18.09 -11.45 -27.43
CA PRO A 249 -19.46 -11.69 -27.85
C PRO A 249 -20.08 -10.35 -28.25
N ALA A 250 -20.59 -10.28 -29.48
CA ALA A 250 -21.35 -9.14 -29.97
C ALA A 250 -22.53 -8.85 -29.02
N LEU A 251 -22.56 -7.65 -28.44
CA LEU A 251 -23.68 -7.20 -27.61
C LEU A 251 -24.95 -7.10 -28.49
N PRO A 252 -26.09 -7.67 -28.05
CA PRO A 252 -27.35 -7.46 -28.76
C PRO A 252 -27.79 -6.00 -28.61
N ASN A 253 -28.03 -5.35 -29.75
CA ASN A 253 -28.63 -4.02 -29.87
C ASN A 253 -29.87 -3.89 -28.96
N ARG A 254 -29.77 -3.08 -27.91
CA ARG A 254 -30.94 -2.53 -27.21
C ARG A 254 -30.88 -1.01 -27.27
N PRO A 255 -31.95 -0.33 -27.73
CA PRO A 255 -31.98 1.12 -27.78
C PRO A 255 -32.04 1.69 -26.36
N TRP A 256 -31.25 2.73 -26.12
CA TRP A 256 -31.22 3.49 -24.87
C TRP A 256 -32.51 4.29 -24.72
N THR A 257 -33.36 3.93 -23.75
CA THR A 257 -34.45 4.80 -23.30
C THR A 257 -33.89 5.74 -22.24
N LEU A 258 -33.76 7.02 -22.59
CA LEU A 258 -33.49 8.10 -21.66
C LEU A 258 -34.70 8.26 -20.72
N ILE A 259 -34.47 8.14 -19.42
CA ILE A 259 -35.43 8.58 -18.41
C ILE A 259 -35.19 10.08 -18.22
N THR A 260 -36.14 10.89 -18.66
CA THR A 260 -36.30 12.30 -18.29
C THR A 260 -36.87 12.43 -16.89
#